data_AF-A0A8T7E306-F1
#
_entry.id   AF-A0A8T7E306-F1
#
_cell.length_a   1.000
_cell.length_b   1.000
_cell.length_c   1.000
_cell.angle_alpha   90.00
_cell.angle_beta   90.00
_cell.angle_gamma   90.00
#
_symmetry.space_group_name_H-M   'P 1'
#
loop_
_entity.id
_entity.type
_entity.pdbx_description
1 polymer ?
#
loop_
_entity_poly.entity_id
_entity_poly.type
_entity_poly.pdbx_seq_one_letter_code
_entity_poly.pdbx_strand_id
1 'polypeptide(L)'
;TERRIRYASSPALRDAAVYFKSGSLYQCKPEPDFKCLKYHGNVKNYMNSVAIVEAPARERTIHYAVTLMSNVLRRNSAVDHQTLATRIHRLLEKHHAAKAEPVPEAAAVETEVE
;
A
#
# COMPACT_ATOMS: atom_id res chain seq x y z
N THR A 1 -18.63 -8.35 1.67
CA THR A 1 -17.30 -7.70 1.53
C THR A 1 -16.73 -7.56 2.92
N GLU A 2 -15.56 -8.14 3.22
CA GLU A 2 -14.93 -7.92 4.54
C GLU A 2 -14.44 -6.47 4.64
N ARG A 3 -14.31 -5.95 5.87
CA ARG A 3 -14.00 -4.53 6.13
C ARG A 3 -12.68 -4.06 5.50
N ARG A 4 -11.66 -4.90 5.49
CA ARG A 4 -10.35 -4.63 4.87
C ARG A 4 -9.85 -5.90 4.20
N ILE A 5 -9.69 -5.86 2.87
CA ILE A 5 -9.21 -6.99 2.07
C ILE A 5 -8.18 -6.53 1.04
N ARG A 6 -7.32 -7.46 0.61
CA ARG A 6 -6.38 -7.25 -0.49
C ARG A 6 -5.49 -6.02 -0.22
N TYR A 7 -5.66 -4.94 -0.97
CA TYR A 7 -4.84 -3.74 -0.83
C TYR A 7 -5.06 -3.10 0.55
N ALA A 8 -6.32 -2.99 0.98
CA ALA A 8 -6.69 -2.35 2.23
C ALA A 8 -6.40 -3.19 3.48
N SER A 9 -6.08 -4.49 3.33
CA SER A 9 -5.68 -5.37 4.43
C SER A 9 -4.19 -5.33 4.73
N SER A 10 -3.41 -4.43 4.11
CA SER A 10 -2.02 -4.23 4.48
C SER A 10 -1.91 -3.78 5.94
N PRO A 11 -1.08 -4.45 6.77
CA PRO A 11 -0.83 -4.01 8.14
C PRO A 11 -0.22 -2.61 8.21
N ALA A 12 0.51 -2.17 7.17
CA ALA A 12 1.05 -0.82 7.11
C ALA A 12 -0.06 0.26 7.03
N LEU A 13 -1.27 -0.11 6.61
CA LEU A 13 -2.42 0.79 6.51
C LEU A 13 -3.38 0.67 7.69
N ARG A 14 -2.98 0.02 8.80
CA ARG A 14 -3.84 -0.23 9.97
C ARG A 14 -4.47 1.06 10.49
N ASP A 15 -3.67 2.12 10.59
CA ASP A 15 -4.05 3.39 11.21
C ASP A 15 -4.48 4.45 10.17
N ALA A 16 -4.58 4.05 8.89
CA ALA A 16 -5.00 4.89 7.77
C ALA A 16 -6.51 4.78 7.51
N ALA A 17 -7.14 5.86 7.04
CA ALA A 17 -8.44 5.78 6.38
C ALA A 17 -8.22 5.31 4.93
N VAL A 18 -8.97 4.27 4.52
CA VAL A 18 -8.80 3.65 3.20
C VAL A 18 -10.15 3.51 2.52
N TYR A 19 -10.31 4.22 1.41
CA TYR A 19 -11.50 4.18 0.55
C TYR A 19 -11.14 3.37 -0.70
N PHE A 20 -11.72 2.18 -0.88
CA PHE A 20 -11.16 1.25 -1.86
C PHE A 20 -12.18 0.34 -2.55
N LYS A 21 -11.79 -0.10 -3.75
CA LYS A 21 -12.32 -1.28 -4.40
C LYS A 21 -11.17 -2.12 -4.94
N SER A 22 -11.11 -3.37 -4.51
CA SER A 22 -10.15 -4.35 -5.03
C SER A 22 -10.85 -5.55 -5.65
N GLY A 23 -10.24 -6.15 -6.65
CA GLY A 23 -10.78 -7.22 -7.49
C GLY A 23 -9.69 -8.21 -7.90
N SER A 24 -10.05 -9.50 -7.95
CA SER A 24 -9.23 -10.53 -8.57
C SER A 24 -10.09 -11.30 -9.56
N LEU A 25 -9.60 -11.48 -10.79
CA LEU A 25 -10.22 -12.29 -11.82
C LEU A 25 -9.21 -13.31 -12.32
N TYR A 26 -9.41 -14.58 -11.97
CA TYR A 26 -8.48 -15.65 -12.30
C TYR A 26 -9.14 -16.79 -13.07
N GLN A 27 -8.34 -17.51 -13.85
CA GLN A 27 -8.72 -18.72 -14.56
C GLN A 27 -7.55 -19.68 -14.57
N CYS A 28 -7.88 -20.96 -14.42
CA CYS A 28 -6.92 -22.04 -14.40
C CYS A 28 -7.13 -22.99 -15.58
N LYS A 29 -6.05 -23.65 -15.99
CA LYS A 29 -6.05 -24.87 -16.80
C LYS A 29 -5.19 -25.94 -16.10
N PRO A 30 -5.48 -27.24 -16.31
CA PRO A 30 -4.59 -28.30 -15.83
C PRO A 30 -3.16 -28.12 -16.38
N GLU A 31 -2.18 -28.29 -15.51
CA GLU A 31 -0.75 -28.22 -15.83
C GLU A 31 0.03 -29.03 -14.77
N PRO A 32 1.09 -29.79 -15.15
CA PRO A 32 1.95 -30.44 -14.18
C PRO A 32 2.47 -29.45 -13.13
N ASP A 33 2.53 -29.88 -11.88
CA ASP A 33 3.01 -29.09 -10.73
C ASP A 33 2.24 -27.80 -10.44
N PHE A 34 1.06 -27.60 -11.03
CA PHE A 34 0.21 -26.44 -10.77
C PHE A 34 -1.10 -26.85 -10.10
N LYS A 35 -1.30 -26.36 -8.86
CA LYS A 35 -2.58 -26.44 -8.18
C LYS A 35 -3.35 -25.13 -8.38
N CYS A 36 -4.54 -25.22 -8.97
CA CYS A 36 -5.45 -24.09 -9.03
C CYS A 36 -5.97 -23.76 -7.63
N LEU A 37 -5.67 -22.54 -7.16
CA LEU A 37 -6.14 -22.02 -5.87
C LEU A 37 -6.90 -20.71 -6.08
N LYS A 38 -7.57 -20.23 -5.03
CA LYS A 38 -8.23 -18.91 -5.07
C LYS A 38 -7.20 -17.83 -5.40
N TYR A 39 -7.54 -16.97 -6.37
CA TYR A 39 -6.72 -15.82 -6.77
C TYR A 39 -5.36 -16.19 -7.38
N HIS A 40 -5.23 -17.42 -7.87
CA HIS A 40 -3.97 -18.02 -8.29
C HIS A 40 -4.17 -18.76 -9.63
N GLY A 41 -4.42 -18.01 -10.70
CA GLY A 41 -4.65 -18.56 -12.04
C GLY A 41 -3.37 -18.69 -12.88
N ASN A 42 -3.29 -19.69 -13.75
CA ASN A 42 -2.21 -19.89 -14.73
C ASN A 42 -2.61 -19.54 -16.17
N VAL A 43 -3.88 -19.23 -16.45
CA VAL A 43 -4.35 -18.71 -17.75
C VAL A 43 -4.50 -17.19 -17.69
N LYS A 44 -5.24 -16.71 -16.69
CA LYS A 44 -5.32 -15.30 -16.33
C LYS A 44 -5.36 -15.17 -14.82
N ASN A 45 -4.81 -14.09 -14.29
CA ASN A 45 -4.86 -13.76 -12.88
C ASN A 45 -4.77 -12.25 -12.70
N TYR A 46 -5.82 -11.54 -13.06
CA TYR A 46 -5.87 -10.10 -12.98
C TYR A 46 -6.05 -9.64 -11.54
N MET A 47 -5.15 -8.77 -11.10
CA MET A 47 -5.14 -8.06 -9.83
C MET A 47 -5.52 -6.61 -10.11
N ASN A 48 -6.68 -6.16 -9.60
CA ASN A 48 -7.22 -4.82 -9.86
C ASN A 48 -7.47 -4.07 -8.56
N SER A 49 -6.99 -2.85 -8.43
CA SER A 49 -7.24 -2.03 -7.24
C SER A 49 -7.42 -0.56 -7.58
N VAL A 50 -8.39 0.07 -6.93
CA VAL A 50 -8.47 1.51 -6.75
C VAL A 50 -8.54 1.76 -5.24
N ALA A 51 -7.67 2.61 -4.72
CA ALA A 51 -7.64 2.98 -3.31
C ALA A 51 -7.24 4.44 -3.12
N ILE A 52 -7.94 5.15 -2.25
CA ILE A 52 -7.52 6.44 -1.69
C ILE A 52 -7.12 6.16 -0.24
N VAL A 53 -5.93 6.60 0.13
CA VAL A 53 -5.33 6.38 1.44
C VAL A 53 -5.04 7.73 2.08
N GLU A 54 -5.52 7.91 3.31
CA GLU A 54 -5.20 9.06 4.16
C GLU A 54 -4.59 8.52 5.46
N ALA A 55 -3.33 8.86 5.71
CA ALA A 55 -2.53 8.29 6.79
C ALA A 55 -1.74 9.36 7.55
N PRO A 56 -1.77 9.36 8.90
CA PRO A 56 -2.79 8.68 9.71
C PRO A 56 -4.20 9.23 9.37
N ALA A 57 -5.25 8.47 9.72
CA ALA A 57 -6.62 8.74 9.27
C ALA A 57 -7.15 10.16 9.54
N ARG A 58 -6.67 10.82 10.61
CA ARG A 58 -7.17 12.13 11.04
C ARG A 58 -6.27 13.28 10.59
N GLU A 59 -4.96 13.13 10.75
CA GLU A 59 -3.96 14.16 10.45
C GLU A 59 -3.65 14.25 8.95
N ARG A 60 -3.80 13.14 8.22
CA ARG A 60 -3.68 13.05 6.74
C ARG A 60 -2.35 13.60 6.20
N THR A 61 -1.27 13.45 6.96
CA THR A 61 0.07 13.94 6.58
C THR A 61 0.64 13.24 5.35
N ILE A 62 0.20 12.00 5.11
CA ILE A 62 0.44 11.23 3.88
C ILE A 62 -0.92 10.90 3.27
N HIS A 63 -1.21 11.45 2.10
CA HIS A 63 -2.45 11.18 1.37
C HIS A 63 -2.14 10.90 -0.09
N TYR A 64 -2.70 9.82 -0.63
CA TYR A 64 -2.41 9.38 -1.99
C TYR A 64 -3.52 8.49 -2.55
N ALA A 65 -3.60 8.42 -3.87
CA ALA A 65 -4.46 7.50 -4.58
C ALA A 65 -3.63 6.48 -5.37
N VAL A 66 -4.14 5.27 -5.49
CA VAL A 66 -3.57 4.18 -6.29
C VAL A 66 -4.65 3.63 -7.20
N THR A 67 -4.33 3.49 -8.48
CA THR A 67 -5.11 2.73 -9.46
C THR A 67 -4.17 1.78 -10.17
N LEU A 68 -4.50 0.48 -10.18
CA LEU A 68 -3.67 -0.52 -10.81
C LEU A 68 -4.48 -1.68 -11.40
N MET A 69 -3.90 -2.27 -12.44
CA MET A 69 -4.30 -3.52 -13.06
C MET A 69 -3.04 -4.28 -13.47
N SER A 70 -2.91 -5.55 -13.09
CA SER A 70 -1.79 -6.40 -13.51
C SER A 70 -2.20 -7.87 -13.62
N ASN A 71 -1.56 -8.63 -14.50
CA ASN A 71 -1.77 -10.07 -14.64
C ASN A 71 -0.67 -10.84 -13.89
N VAL A 72 -0.96 -11.31 -12.68
CA VAL A 72 0.00 -11.96 -11.77
C VAL A 72 -0.13 -13.48 -11.81
N LEU A 73 0.15 -14.08 -12.97
CA LEU A 73 0.01 -15.53 -13.18
C LEU A 73 0.76 -16.34 -12.12
N ARG A 74 0.15 -17.45 -11.67
CA ARG A 74 0.73 -18.41 -10.71
C ARG A 74 1.18 -17.77 -9.38
N ARG A 75 0.58 -16.64 -9.01
CA ARG A 75 0.79 -15.96 -7.72
C ARG A 75 -0.55 -15.74 -7.05
N ASN A 76 -0.57 -15.60 -5.72
CA ASN A 76 -1.81 -15.24 -5.04
C ASN A 76 -2.03 -13.73 -5.14
N SER A 77 -2.94 -13.29 -6.01
CA SER A 77 -3.19 -11.86 -6.23
C SER A 77 -3.70 -11.12 -4.99
N ALA A 78 -4.32 -11.80 -4.01
CA ALA A 78 -4.71 -11.17 -2.75
C ALA A 78 -3.50 -10.79 -1.89
N VAL A 79 -2.47 -11.64 -1.86
CA VAL A 79 -1.20 -11.37 -1.15
C VAL A 79 -0.39 -10.31 -1.89
N ASP A 80 -0.37 -10.35 -3.22
CA ASP A 80 0.33 -9.35 -4.03
C ASP A 80 -0.25 -7.94 -3.83
N HIS A 81 -1.58 -7.82 -3.76
CA HIS A 81 -2.23 -6.56 -3.39
C HIS A 81 -1.73 -6.02 -2.04
N GLN A 82 -1.72 -6.87 -1.01
CA GLN A 82 -1.30 -6.50 0.34
C GLN A 82 0.18 -6.09 0.38
N THR A 83 1.02 -6.84 -0.32
CA THR A 83 2.46 -6.60 -0.43
C THR A 83 2.73 -5.25 -1.11
N LEU A 84 2.02 -4.97 -2.20
CA LEU A 84 2.18 -3.72 -2.93
C LEU A 84 1.73 -2.52 -2.09
N ALA A 85 0.60 -2.63 -1.39
CA ALA A 85 0.14 -1.60 -0.46
C ALA A 85 1.19 -1.31 0.63
N THR A 86 1.79 -2.35 1.23
CA THR A 86 2.87 -2.19 2.21
C THR A 86 4.06 -1.45 1.60
N ARG A 87 4.52 -1.85 0.42
CA ARG A 87 5.70 -1.25 -0.22
C ARG A 87 5.48 0.22 -0.58
N ILE A 88 4.34 0.54 -1.19
CA ILE A 88 3.99 1.91 -1.54
C ILE A 88 3.92 2.77 -0.27
N HIS A 89 3.25 2.28 0.77
CA HIS A 89 3.08 3.04 2.00
C HIS A 89 4.43 3.33 2.68
N ARG A 90 5.28 2.30 2.86
CA ARG A 90 6.61 2.47 3.46
C ARG A 90 7.52 3.38 2.63
N LEU A 91 7.38 3.39 1.31
CA LEU A 91 8.12 4.31 0.45
C LEU A 91 7.71 5.76 0.71
N LEU A 92 6.40 6.03 0.83
CA LEU A 92 5.89 7.36 1.11
C LEU A 92 6.24 7.84 2.52
N GLU A 93 6.16 6.97 3.54
CA GLU A 93 6.64 7.28 4.89
C GLU A 93 8.10 7.76 4.89
N LYS A 94 8.99 7.02 4.21
CA LYS A 94 10.41 7.40 4.10
C LYS A 94 10.59 8.72 3.38
N HIS A 95 9.87 8.93 2.28
CA HIS A 95 9.95 10.17 1.49
C HIS A 95 9.48 11.39 2.29
N HIS A 96 8.41 11.25 3.07
CA HIS A 96 7.89 12.33 3.90
C HIS A 96 8.75 12.58 5.13
N ALA A 97 9.34 11.54 5.73
CA ALA A 97 10.30 11.70 6.82
C ALA A 97 11.54 12.49 6.37
N ALA A 98 12.10 12.19 5.20
CA ALA A 98 13.24 12.92 4.65
C ALA A 98 12.95 14.39 4.34
N LYS A 99 11.68 14.75 4.12
CA LYS A 99 11.24 16.14 3.93
C LYS A 99 10.96 16.89 5.23
N ALA A 100 10.80 16.16 6.34
CA ALA A 100 10.49 16.73 7.65
C ALA A 100 11.75 17.03 8.47
N GLU A 101 12.95 16.80 7.95
CA GLU A 101 14.18 17.17 8.65
C GLU A 101 14.25 18.69 8.90
N PRO A 102 14.66 19.13 10.10
CA PRO A 102 14.50 20.50 10.54
C PRO A 102 15.47 21.47 9.83
N VAL A 103 14.99 22.69 9.59
CA VAL A 103 15.86 23.87 9.44
C VAL A 103 16.67 24.01 10.73
N PRO A 104 18.01 24.18 10.69
CA PRO A 104 18.79 24.34 11.90
C PRO A 104 18.29 25.57 12.68
N GLU A 105 17.98 25.36 13.95
CA GLU A 105 17.57 26.39 14.89
C GLU A 105 18.68 27.45 14.96
N ALA A 106 18.34 28.68 14.58
CA ALA A 106 19.28 29.79 14.59
C ALA A 106 19.86 29.96 15.99
N ALA A 107 21.19 30.03 16.06
CA ALA A 107 21.98 30.18 17.26
C ALA A 107 21.34 31.16 18.25
N ALA A 108 21.04 30.66 19.46
CA ALA A 108 20.69 31.51 20.58
C ALA A 108 21.83 32.51 20.79
N VAL A 109 21.53 33.78 20.52
CA VAL A 109 22.40 34.92 20.78
C VAL A 109 22.64 34.98 22.28
N GLU A 110 23.89 34.79 22.69
CA GLU A 110 24.38 35.11 24.02
C GLU A 110 24.13 36.60 24.27
N THR A 111 23.32 36.93 25.27
CA THR A 111 23.31 38.27 25.86
C THR A 111 24.03 38.20 27.20
N GLU A 112 25.31 38.54 27.17
CA GLU A 112 26.01 39.15 28.30
C GLU A 112 25.32 40.48 28.65
N VAL A 113 24.91 40.67 29.91
CA VAL A 113 24.82 42.01 30.52
C VAL A 113 25.17 41.87 32.01
N GLU A 114 26.39 42.34 32.30
CA GLU A 114 26.89 43.10 33.45
C GLU A 114 26.15 43.06 34.79
#